data_AF-A0A9Q1BBH0-F1
#
_entry.id   AF-A0A9Q1BBH0-F1
#
_cell.length_a   1.000
_cell.length_b   1.000
_cell.length_c   1.000
_cell.angle_alpha   90.00
_cell.angle_beta   90.00
_cell.angle_gamma   90.00
#
_symmetry.space_group_name_H-M   'P 1'
#
loop_
_entity.id
_entity.type
_entity.pdbx_description
1 polymer ?
#
loop_
_entity_poly.entity_id
_entity_poly.type
_entity_poly.pdbx_seq_one_letter_code
_entity_poly.pdbx_strand_id
1 'polypeptide(L)' 'MKGGKAPGSDGIPVEFYKLFWGTVGHDLRDVFVSAFLAGSLSPSQRTGGITLLVVT' A
#
# COMPACT_ATOMS: atom_id res chain seq x y z
N MET A 1 1.97 -1.13 -12.28
CA MET A 1 1.39 -0.19 -11.29
C MET A 1 1.32 1.22 -11.90
N LYS A 2 0.13 1.85 -11.94
CA LYS A 2 -0.07 3.19 -12.52
C LYS A 2 0.37 4.27 -11.52
N GLY A 3 1.06 5.32 -12.00
CA GLY A 3 1.48 6.47 -11.19
C GLY A 3 0.40 7.52 -10.98
N GLY A 4 0.75 8.57 -10.24
CA GLY A 4 -0.12 9.70 -9.95
C GLY A 4 -1.18 9.44 -8.87
N LYS A 5 -1.06 8.34 -8.12
CA LYS A 5 -1.84 8.09 -6.91
C LYS A 5 -1.04 8.52 -5.69
N ALA A 6 -1.73 9.01 -4.66
CA ALA A 6 -1.12 9.20 -3.35
C ALA A 6 -0.61 7.85 -2.80
N PRO A 7 0.51 7.83 -2.07
CA PRO A 7 0.96 6.66 -1.33
C PRO A 7 -0.10 6.12 -0.36
N GLY A 8 0.08 4.88 0.09
CA GLY A 8 -0.73 4.31 1.16
C GLY A 8 -0.43 4.98 2.51
N SER A 9 -1.01 4.42 3.58
CA SER A 9 -0.72 4.82 4.96
C SER A 9 0.75 4.61 5.36
N ASP A 10 1.49 3.82 4.58
CA ASP A 10 2.94 3.60 4.71
C ASP A 10 3.80 4.76 4.17
N GLY A 11 3.21 5.67 3.39
CA GLY A 11 3.95 6.75 2.71
C GLY A 11 4.83 6.28 1.55
N ILE A 12 4.76 5.02 1.14
CA ILE A 12 5.65 4.47 0.11
C ILE A 12 5.07 4.73 -1.29
N PRO A 13 5.77 5.47 -2.17
CA PRO A 13 5.28 5.80 -3.50
C PRO A 13 5.38 4.62 -4.46
N VAL A 14 4.63 4.65 -5.56
CA VAL A 14 4.62 3.56 -6.55
C VAL A 14 5.98 3.36 -7.22
N GLU A 15 6.79 4.40 -7.28
CA GLU A 15 8.14 4.40 -7.85
C GLU A 15 9.07 3.47 -7.07
N PHE A 16 8.94 3.42 -5.74
CA PHE A 16 9.68 2.48 -4.90
C PHE A 16 9.35 1.03 -5.30
N TYR A 17 8.05 0.71 -5.36
CA TYR A 17 7.61 -0.64 -5.70
C TYR A 17 8.02 -1.05 -7.12
N LYS A 18 8.03 -0.12 -8.08
CA LYS A 18 8.54 -0.39 -9.44
C LYS A 18 10.03 -0.70 -9.45
N LEU A 19 10.82 0.08 -8.71
CA LEU A 19 12.28 -0.06 -8.66
C LEU A 19 12.71 -1.34 -7.94
N PHE A 20 12.06 -1.66 -6.82
CA PHE A 20 12.45 -2.76 -5.95
C PHE A 20 11.57 -4.01 -6.09
N TRP A 21 10.74 -4.11 -7.14
CA TRP A 21 9.83 -5.26 -7.32
C TRP A 21 10.56 -6.60 -7.32
N GLY A 22 11.76 -6.67 -7.91
CA GLY A 22 12.59 -7.87 -7.91
C GLY A 22 13.04 -8.33 -6.51
N THR A 23 13.00 -7.43 -5.52
CA THR A 23 13.35 -7.72 -4.13
C THR A 23 12.11 -7.96 -3.28
N VAL A 24 11.13 -7.04 -3.31
CA VAL A 24 9.97 -7.06 -2.38
C VAL A 24 8.72 -7.73 -2.95
N GLY A 25 8.70 -8.03 -4.26
CA GLY A 25 7.50 -8.49 -4.95
C GLY A 25 6.99 -9.86 -4.47
N HIS A 26 7.91 -10.76 -4.11
CA HIS A 26 7.55 -12.08 -3.58
C HIS A 26 6.85 -11.94 -2.22
N ASP A 27 7.44 -11.18 -1.30
CA ASP A 27 6.87 -10.97 0.04
C ASP A 27 5.50 -10.28 -0.02
N LEU A 28 5.37 -9.26 -0.88
CA LEU A 28 4.09 -8.57 -1.09
C LEU A 28 3.03 -9.51 -1.68
N ARG A 29 3.40 -10.38 -2.63
CA ARG A 29 2.49 -11.40 -3.16
C ARG A 29 1.98 -12.30 -2.05
N ASP A 30 2.86 -12.80 -1.19
CA ASP A 30 2.48 -13.73 -0.13
C ASP A 30 1.56 -13.08 0.91
N VAL A 31 1.78 -11.79 1.22
CA VAL A 31 0.85 -10.99 2.03
C VAL A 31 -0.53 -10.94 1.39
N PHE A 32 -0.63 -10.69 0.08
CA PHE A 32 -1.92 -10.67 -0.62
C PHE A 32 -2.60 -12.04 -0.67
N VAL A 33 -1.84 -13.12 -0.89
CA VAL A 33 -2.36 -14.49 -0.86
C VAL A 33 -2.91 -14.82 0.52
N SER A 34 -2.16 -14.51 1.59
CA SER A 34 -2.61 -14.69 2.97
C SER A 34 -3.91 -13.93 3.25
N ALA A 35 -3.98 -12.66 2.84
CA ALA A 35 -5.19 -11.85 3.02
C ALA A 35 -6.39 -12.37 2.22
N PHE A 36 -6.15 -12.89 1.01
CA PHE A 36 -7.18 -13.52 0.19
C PHE A 36 -7.75 -14.78 0.85
N LEU A 37 -6.88 -15.66 1.35
CA LEU A 37 -7.28 -16.86 2.09
C LEU A 37 -8.01 -16.52 3.40
N ALA A 38 -7.57 -15.46 4.09
CA ALA A 38 -8.21 -14.96 5.31
C ALA A 38 -9.53 -14.20 5.04
N GLY A 39 -9.84 -13.89 3.78
CA GLY A 39 -11.01 -13.12 3.38
C GLY A 39 -10.98 -11.65 3.81
N SER A 40 -9.84 -11.14 4.30
CA SER A 40 -9.70 -9.75 4.73
C SER A 40 -8.26 -9.26 4.67
N LEU A 41 -8.10 -7.98 4.31
CA LEU A 41 -6.82 -7.28 4.43
C LEU A 41 -6.52 -6.93 5.89
N SER A 42 -5.25 -6.66 6.19
CA SER A 42 -4.84 -6.21 7.53
C SER A 42 -5.52 -4.88 7.92
N PRO A 43 -5.67 -4.55 9.21
CA PRO A 43 -6.31 -3.31 9.64
C PRO A 43 -5.74 -2.05 8.98
N SER A 44 -4.41 -1.93 8.86
CA SER A 44 -3.74 -0.78 8.24
C SER A 44 -4.08 -0.60 6.75
N GLN A 45 -4.48 -1.69 6.08
CA GLN A 45 -4.89 -1.71 4.66
C GLN A 45 -6.40 -1.55 4.47
N ARG A 46 -7.18 -1.53 5.55
CA ARG A 46 -8.64 -1.29 5.54
C ARG A 46 -9.05 0.05 6.13
N THR A 47 -8.07 0.84 6.58
CA THR A 47 -8.29 2.17 7.17
C THR A 47 -7.70 3.25 6.27
N GLY A 48 -8.47 4.31 6.02
CA GLY A 48 -7.98 5.53 5.38
C GLY A 48 -7.82 6.65 6.39
N GLY A 49 -6.70 7.38 6.34
CA GLY A 49 -6.52 8.62 7.09
C GLY A 49 -7.15 9.79 6.34
N ILE A 50 -7.93 10.62 7.05
CA ILE A 50 -8.44 11.90 6.53
C ILE A 50 -7.80 13.00 7.38
N THR A 51 -7.06 13.91 6.74
CA THR A 51 -6.45 15.06 7.40
C THR A 51 -7.07 16.33 6.85
N LEU A 52 -7.69 17.14 7.71
CA LEU A 52 -8.16 18.47 7.36
C LEU A 52 -6.97 19.44 7.45
N LEU A 53 -6.59 20.02 6.32
CA LEU A 53 -5.59 21.08 6.27
C LEU A 53 -6.30 22.42 6.31
N VAL A 54 -6.06 23.20 7.36
CA VAL A 54 -6.50 24.59 7.45
C VAL A 54 -5.33 25.47 7.01
N VAL A 55 -5.53 26.25 5.95
CA VAL A 55 -4.60 27.29 5.53
C VAL A 55 -5.14 28.61 6.07
N THR A 56 -4.48 29.15 7.09
CA THR A 56 -4.69 30.51 7.61
C THR A 56 -3.88 31.53 6.82
#